data_AF-A0AAX6BT29-F1
#
_entry.id   AF-A0AAX6BT29-F1
#
_cell.length_a   1.000
_cell.length_b   1.000
_cell.length_c   1.000
_cell.angle_alpha   90.00
_cell.angle_beta   90.00
_cell.angle_gamma   90.00
#
_symmetry.space_group_name_H-M   'P 1'
#
loop_
_entity.id
_entity.type
_entity.pdbx_description
1 polymer ?
#
loop_
_entity_poly.entity_id
_entity_poly.type
_entity_poly.pdbx_seq_one_letter_code
_entity_poly.pdbx_strand_id
1 'polypeptide(L)'
;MPTIEEKLKKIEEQKTKLLKQEKELKQRAKEKERRERTRRLVQVGAIFEKYFDITGQEEAEQVAIQFGDMVKAQKRINKDYILLSERNDNEEEGV
;
A
#
# COMPACT_ATOMS: atom_id res chain seq x y z
N MET A 1 27.59 46.66 6.33
CA MET A 1 26.45 45.99 5.67
C MET A 1 27.00 44.83 4.86
N PRO A 2 26.40 43.63 4.90
CA PRO A 2 26.89 42.52 4.07
C PRO A 2 26.83 42.92 2.60
N THR A 3 27.91 42.64 1.87
CA THR A 3 28.04 42.95 0.44
C THR A 3 26.99 42.17 -0.36
N ILE A 4 26.66 42.68 -1.54
CA ILE A 4 25.66 42.06 -2.42
C ILE A 4 26.04 40.60 -2.73
N GLU A 5 27.34 40.31 -2.90
CA GLU A 5 27.88 38.96 -3.09
C GLU A 5 27.65 38.02 -1.91
N GLU A 6 27.81 38.48 -0.66
CA GLU A 6 27.52 37.66 0.52
C GLU A 6 26.04 37.31 0.64
N LYS A 7 25.16 38.25 0.25
CA LYS A 7 23.72 37.99 0.17
C LYS A 7 23.40 36.98 -0.93
N LEU A 8 24.05 37.08 -2.09
CA LEU A 8 23.88 36.16 -3.21
C LEU A 8 24.28 34.73 -2.83
N LYS A 9 25.46 34.58 -2.21
CA LYS A 9 26.00 33.29 -1.77
C LYS A 9 25.09 32.60 -0.75
N LYS A 10 24.54 33.37 0.21
CA LYS A 10 23.53 32.86 1.16
C LYS A 10 22.27 32.34 0.48
N ILE A 11 21.80 33.03 -0.57
CA ILE A 11 20.62 32.59 -1.33
C ILE A 11 20.92 31.29 -2.08
N GLU A 12 22.10 31.15 -2.68
CA GLU A 12 22.52 29.90 -3.35
C GLU A 12 22.63 28.72 -2.38
N GLU A 13 23.23 28.93 -1.19
CA GLU A 13 23.30 27.93 -0.13
C GLU A 13 21.91 27.50 0.35
N GLN A 14 20.97 28.45 0.49
CA GLN A 14 19.59 28.12 0.83
C GLN A 14 18.90 27.32 -0.28
N LYS A 15 19.09 27.70 -1.55
CA LYS A 15 18.50 27.00 -2.70
C LYS A 15 19.01 25.56 -2.79
N THR A 16 20.31 25.35 -2.63
CA THR A 16 20.91 24.00 -2.66
C THR A 16 20.39 23.13 -1.51
N LYS A 17 20.24 23.70 -0.31
CA LYS A 17 19.64 23.01 0.84
C LYS A 17 18.19 22.61 0.58
N LEU A 18 17.38 23.52 0.03
CA LEU A 18 15.97 23.24 -0.30
C LEU A 18 15.85 22.16 -1.38
N LEU A 19 16.68 22.19 -2.43
CA LEU A 19 16.70 21.16 -3.47
C LEU A 19 17.05 19.77 -2.92
N LYS A 20 17.97 19.71 -1.95
CA LYS A 20 18.31 18.45 -1.27
C LYS A 20 17.14 17.92 -0.46
N GLN A 21 16.49 18.80 0.33
CA GLN A 21 15.30 18.44 1.11
C GLN A 21 14.15 17.97 0.21
N GLU A 22 13.92 18.65 -0.92
CA GLU A 22 12.90 18.24 -1.89
C GLU A 22 13.16 16.83 -2.44
N LYS A 23 14.41 16.53 -2.83
CA LYS A 23 14.78 15.18 -3.28
C LYS A 23 14.56 14.12 -2.21
N GLU A 24 14.97 14.39 -0.97
CA GLU A 24 14.79 13.46 0.15
C GLU A 24 13.31 13.20 0.43
N LEU A 25 12.47 14.25 0.43
CA LEU A 25 11.03 14.12 0.63
C LEU A 25 10.36 13.34 -0.51
N LYS A 26 10.75 13.59 -1.77
CA LYS A 26 10.26 12.82 -2.92
C LYS A 26 10.62 11.34 -2.83
N GLN A 27 11.84 11.02 -2.38
CA GLN A 27 12.26 9.64 -2.18
C GLN A 27 11.46 8.96 -1.06
N ARG A 28 11.28 9.62 0.08
CA ARG A 28 10.46 9.12 1.19
C ARG A 28 9.01 8.88 0.78
N ALA A 29 8.43 9.79 0.00
CA ALA A 29 7.06 9.63 -0.50
C ALA A 29 6.93 8.38 -1.39
N LYS A 30 7.84 8.20 -2.34
CA LYS A 30 7.87 7.00 -3.21
C LYS A 30 8.05 5.71 -2.42
N GLU A 31 8.91 5.73 -1.41
CA GLU A 31 9.15 4.54 -0.59
C GLU A 31 7.91 4.19 0.25
N LYS A 32 7.24 5.20 0.81
CA LYS A 32 5.98 5.01 1.54
C LYS A 32 4.91 4.39 0.65
N GLU A 33 4.72 4.93 -0.55
CA GLU A 33 3.77 4.39 -1.54
C GLU A 33 4.08 2.92 -1.89
N ARG A 34 5.37 2.59 -2.12
CA ARG A 34 5.79 1.21 -2.37
C ARG A 34 5.46 0.29 -1.21
N ARG A 35 5.77 0.71 0.03
CA ARG A 35 5.50 -0.09 1.24
C ARG A 35 4.00 -0.32 1.42
N GLU A 36 3.18 0.71 1.24
CA GLU A 36 1.72 0.61 1.33
C GLU A 36 1.15 -0.32 0.25
N ARG A 37 1.64 -0.21 -0.99
CA ARG A 37 1.25 -1.09 -2.09
C ARG A 37 1.64 -2.54 -1.80
N THR A 38 2.87 -2.81 -1.39
CA THR A 38 3.32 -4.17 -1.03
C THR A 38 2.51 -4.73 0.13
N ARG A 39 2.27 -3.95 1.19
CA ARG A 39 1.45 -4.37 2.32
C ARG A 39 0.05 -4.77 1.87
N ARG A 40 -0.59 -3.97 1.01
CA ARG A 40 -1.91 -4.27 0.45
C ARG A 40 -1.90 -5.57 -0.35
N LEU A 41 -0.90 -5.75 -1.22
CA LEU A 41 -0.79 -6.96 -2.06
C LEU A 41 -0.61 -8.21 -1.21
N VAL A 42 0.25 -8.17 -0.18
CA VAL A 42 0.46 -9.30 0.72
C VAL A 42 -0.80 -9.61 1.53
N GLN A 43 -1.47 -8.59 2.07
CA GLN A 43 -2.71 -8.79 2.83
C GLN A 43 -3.83 -9.40 1.97
N VAL A 44 -4.00 -8.90 0.74
CA VAL A 44 -4.98 -9.46 -0.20
C VAL A 44 -4.58 -10.88 -0.59
N GLY A 45 -3.31 -11.12 -0.92
CA GLY A 45 -2.80 -12.46 -1.23
C GLY A 45 -3.08 -13.46 -0.12
N ALA A 46 -2.79 -13.10 1.14
CA ALA A 46 -3.05 -13.96 2.30
C ALA A 46 -4.53 -14.31 2.49
N ILE A 47 -5.45 -13.40 2.14
CA ILE A 47 -6.90 -13.68 2.15
C ILE A 47 -7.23 -14.73 1.08
N PHE A 48 -6.73 -14.57 -0.14
CA PHE A 48 -6.98 -15.53 -1.21
C PHE A 48 -6.35 -16.89 -0.91
N GLU A 49 -5.14 -16.93 -0.36
CA GLU A 49 -4.49 -18.15 0.10
C GLU A 49 -5.36 -18.87 1.15
N LYS A 50 -5.86 -18.16 2.17
CA LYS A 50 -6.70 -18.75 3.22
C LYS A 50 -8.04 -19.30 2.71
N TYR A 51 -8.71 -18.60 1.79
CA TYR A 51 -10.09 -18.95 1.39
C TYR A 51 -10.19 -19.77 0.11
N PHE A 52 -9.21 -19.65 -0.79
CA PHE A 52 -9.20 -20.34 -2.08
C PHE A 52 -8.08 -21.38 -2.19
N ASP A 53 -7.21 -21.50 -1.18
CA ASP A 53 -6.05 -22.42 -1.15
C ASP A 53 -5.07 -22.19 -2.33
N ILE A 54 -5.01 -20.95 -2.83
CA ILE A 54 -4.17 -20.57 -3.95
C ILE A 54 -2.84 -20.04 -3.40
N THR A 55 -1.77 -20.76 -3.68
CA THR A 55 -0.40 -20.39 -3.26
C THR A 55 0.51 -20.05 -4.44
N GLY A 56 0.19 -20.57 -5.63
CA GLY A 56 0.96 -20.41 -6.85
C GLY A 56 0.53 -19.22 -7.70
N GLN A 57 1.49 -18.54 -8.33
CA GLN A 57 1.20 -17.44 -9.27
C GLN A 57 0.41 -17.91 -10.50
N GLU A 58 0.78 -19.07 -11.08
CA GLU A 58 0.12 -19.62 -12.26
C GLU A 58 -1.32 -20.05 -11.96
N GLU A 59 -1.53 -20.70 -10.82
CA GLU A 59 -2.86 -21.08 -10.33
C GLU A 59 -3.74 -19.85 -10.11
N ALA A 60 -3.21 -18.82 -9.44
CA ALA A 60 -3.91 -17.55 -9.25
C ALA A 60 -4.33 -16.92 -10.58
N GLU A 61 -3.46 -16.97 -11.58
CA GLU A 61 -3.73 -16.45 -12.92
C GLU A 61 -4.81 -17.26 -13.65
N GLN A 62 -4.75 -18.60 -13.60
CA GLN A 62 -5.78 -19.46 -14.17
C GLN A 62 -7.16 -19.21 -13.55
N VAL A 63 -7.23 -19.14 -12.22
CA VAL A 63 -8.48 -18.83 -11.49
C VAL A 63 -8.98 -17.43 -11.86
N ALA A 64 -8.09 -16.43 -11.91
CA ALA A 64 -8.47 -15.07 -12.28
C ALA A 64 -9.00 -14.97 -13.72
N ILE A 65 -8.44 -15.72 -14.67
CA ILE A 65 -8.91 -15.77 -16.06
C ILE A 65 -10.28 -16.45 -16.15
N GLN A 66 -10.43 -17.61 -15.50
CA GLN A 66 -11.66 -18.42 -15.59
C GLN A 66 -12.85 -17.77 -14.89
N PHE A 67 -12.63 -17.17 -13.71
CA PHE A 67 -13.71 -16.70 -12.85
C PHE A 67 -13.76 -15.17 -12.71
N GLY A 68 -12.78 -14.44 -13.24
CA GLY A 68 -12.67 -13.00 -13.05
C GLY A 68 -13.89 -12.22 -13.51
N ASP A 69 -14.47 -12.59 -14.65
CA ASP A 69 -15.65 -11.91 -15.19
C ASP A 69 -16.92 -12.24 -14.40
N MET A 70 -17.06 -13.49 -13.93
CA MET A 70 -18.13 -13.88 -13.01
C MET A 70 -18.04 -13.09 -11.70
N VAL A 71 -16.86 -13.02 -11.09
CA VAL A 71 -16.62 -12.27 -9.85
C VAL A 71 -16.92 -10.79 -10.05
N LYS A 72 -16.51 -10.17 -11.17
CA LYS A 72 -16.84 -8.77 -11.49
C LYS A 72 -18.34 -8.54 -11.60
N ALA A 73 -19.06 -9.44 -12.27
CA ALA A 73 -20.51 -9.32 -12.48
C ALA A 73 -21.31 -9.50 -11.18
N GLN A 74 -20.83 -10.35 -10.26
CA GLN A 74 -21.52 -10.67 -9.02
C GLN A 74 -20.97 -9.93 -7.79
N LYS A 75 -19.96 -9.06 -7.97
CA LYS A 75 -19.29 -8.34 -6.89
C LYS A 75 -20.29 -7.54 -6.06
N ARG A 76 -20.53 -7.98 -4.83
CA ARG A 76 -21.32 -7.26 -3.82
C ARG A 76 -20.46 -6.99 -2.61
N ILE A 77 -20.33 -5.73 -2.22
CA ILE A 77 -19.65 -5.33 -1.00
C ILE A 77 -20.74 -5.00 0.01
N ASN A 78 -20.94 -5.88 0.99
CA ASN A 78 -21.81 -5.60 2.12
C ASN A 78 -20.94 -5.11 3.28
N LYS A 79 -21.19 -3.88 3.75
CA LYS A 79 -20.42 -3.26 4.83
C LYS A 79 -20.69 -3.91 6.19
N ASP A 80 -21.83 -4.57 6.34
CA ASP A 80 -22.26 -5.22 7.58
C ASP A 80 -21.90 -6.72 7.58
N TYR A 81 -21.11 -7.18 6.61
CA TYR A 81 -20.69 -8.57 6.53
C TYR A 81 -19.61 -8.85 7.58
N ILE A 82 -19.95 -9.65 8.59
CA ILE A 82 -19.00 -10.09 9.60
C ILE A 82 -17.95 -10.98 8.93
N LEU A 83 -16.69 -10.55 8.94
CA LEU A 83 -15.59 -11.32 8.39
C LEU A 83 -15.36 -12.55 9.27
N LEU A 84 -15.09 -13.72 8.66
CA LEU A 84 -14.84 -14.95 9.43
C LEU A 84 -13.64 -14.81 10.38
N SER A 85 -12.68 -13.93 10.06
CA SER A 85 -11.60 -13.58 10.97
C SER A 85 -12.06 -12.91 12.27
N GLU A 86 -13.18 -12.20 12.25
CA GLU A 86 -13.76 -11.50 13.41
C GLU A 86 -14.75 -12.39 14.19
N ARG A 87 -15.13 -13.56 13.65
CA ARG A 87 -16.00 -14.51 14.35
C ARG A 87 -15.25 -15.34 15.39
N ASN A 88 -14.01 -15.73 15.11
CA ASN A 88 -13.22 -16.58 15.99
C ASN A 88 -12.79 -15.85 17.28
N ASP A 89 -12.61 -14.53 17.25
CA ASP A 89 -12.24 -13.76 18.44
C ASP A 89 -13.39 -13.66 19.47
N ASN A 90 -14.64 -13.83 19.04
CA ASN A 90 -15.81 -13.78 19.91
C ASN A 90 -16.14 -15.13 20.59
N GLU A 91 -15.53 -16.24 20.15
CA GLU A 91 -15.69 -17.55 20.79
C GLU A 91 -14.69 -17.75 21.95
N GLU A 92 -13.58 -17.01 21.98
CA GLU A 92 -12.56 -17.12 23.05
C GLU A 92 -12.82 -16.21 24.27
N GLU A 93 -13.67 -15.17 24.17
CA GLU A 93 -14.08 -14.35 25.33
C GLU A 93 -15.29 -14.93 26.10
N GLY A 94 -15.80 -16.09 25.68
CA GLY A 94 -17.04 -16.69 26.15
C GLY A 94 -16.92 -18.00 26.95
N VAL A 95 -15.74 -18.36 27.46
CA VAL A 95 -15.54 -19.57 28.31
C VAL A 95 -14.76 -19.24 29.57
#